data_AF-A0A2H0DRW9-F1
#
_entry.id   AF-A0A2H0DRW9-F1
#
_cell.length_a   1.000
_cell.length_b   1.000
_cell.length_c   1.000
_cell.angle_alpha   90.00
_cell.angle_beta   90.00
_cell.angle_gamma   90.00
#
_symmetry.space_group_name_H-M   'P 1'
#
loop_
_entity.id
_entity.type
_entity.pdbx_description
1 polymer ?
#
loop_
_entity_poly.entity_id
_entity_poly.type
_entity_poly.pdbx_seq_one_letter_code
_entity_poly.pdbx_strand_id
1 'polypeptide(L)' 'MILTNCREMAARGTRGEFDDASWFTRLLVRAHLLMCRHCRRFKAQMELISAEARQRADDLLEPARLAD' A
#
# COMPACT_ATOMS: atom_id res chain seq x y z
N MET A 1 -10.69 2.99 22.21
CA MET A 1 -9.28 3.31 21.88
C MET A 1 -8.71 2.12 21.13
N ILE A 2 -8.80 2.12 19.79
CA ILE A 2 -8.37 1.01 18.93
C ILE A 2 -7.14 1.51 18.17
N LEU A 3 -5.98 0.88 18.39
CA LEU A 3 -4.74 1.16 17.68
C LEU A 3 -4.98 0.99 16.18
N THR A 4 -4.66 2.02 15.39
CA THR A 4 -4.96 2.25 13.96
C THR A 4 -6.41 2.68 13.65
N ASN A 5 -6.62 4.00 13.64
CA ASN A 5 -7.80 4.63 13.01
C ASN A 5 -7.66 4.55 11.47
N CYS A 6 -8.78 4.48 10.74
CA CYS A 6 -8.84 4.48 9.27
C CYS A 6 -7.93 5.54 8.62
N ARG A 7 -7.79 6.73 9.24
CA ARG A 7 -6.89 7.80 8.75
C ARG A 7 -5.42 7.37 8.75
N GLU A 8 -4.99 6.72 9.82
CA GLU A 8 -3.60 6.28 9.95
C GLU A 8 -3.30 5.09 9.03
N MET A 9 -4.29 4.21 8.84
CA MET A 9 -4.23 3.16 7.82
C MET A 9 -4.07 3.74 6.41
N ALA A 10 -4.84 4.77 6.06
CA ALA A 10 -4.73 5.43 4.77
C ALA A 10 -3.36 6.10 4.59
N ALA A 11 -2.87 6.81 5.61
CA ALA A 11 -1.56 7.46 5.58
C ALA A 11 -0.41 6.45 5.38
N ARG A 12 -0.39 5.36 6.15
CA ARG A 12 0.61 4.29 6.01
C ARG A 12 0.53 3.61 4.64
N GLY A 13 -0.68 3.43 4.10
CA GLY A 13 -0.90 2.87 2.77
C GLY A 13 -0.40 3.74 1.64
N THR A 14 -0.54 5.07 1.75
CA THR A 14 0.03 6.00 0.75
C THR A 14 1.55 6.06 0.78
N ARG A 15 2.18 5.75 1.92
CA ARG A 15 3.63 5.78 2.09
C ARG A 15 4.32 4.45 1.76
N GLY A 16 3.55 3.37 1.52
CA GLY A 16 4.11 2.05 1.27
C GLY A 16 4.73 1.38 2.51
N GLU A 17 4.51 1.92 3.71
CA GLU A 17 5.16 1.51 4.96
C GLU A 17 4.65 0.17 5.51
N PHE A 18 3.74 -0.52 4.81
CA PHE A 18 3.26 -1.82 5.26
C PHE A 18 4.34 -2.91 5.21
N ASP A 19 5.30 -2.78 4.31
CA ASP A 19 6.35 -3.77 4.12
C ASP A 19 7.48 -3.64 5.17
N ASP A 20 7.83 -2.42 5.56
CA ASP A 20 8.89 -2.14 6.56
C ASP A 20 8.39 -2.23 8.02
N ALA A 21 7.08 -2.42 8.22
CA ALA A 21 6.50 -2.41 9.55
C ALA A 21 6.84 -3.67 10.38
N SER A 22 7.09 -3.46 11.68
CA SER A 22 7.24 -4.54 12.68
C SER A 22 6.07 -5.52 12.62
N TRP A 23 6.34 -6.80 12.92
CA TRP A 23 5.38 -7.90 12.80
C TRP A 23 4.06 -7.67 13.57
N PHE A 24 4.13 -6.98 14.71
CA PHE A 24 2.95 -6.57 15.48
C PHE A 24 2.07 -5.59 14.70
N THR A 25 2.67 -4.62 14.02
CA THR A 25 1.96 -3.65 13.19
C THR A 25 1.28 -4.33 12.01
N ARG A 26 1.94 -5.32 11.39
CA ARG A 26 1.33 -6.15 10.34
C ARG A 26 0.09 -6.89 10.86
N LEU A 27 0.11 -7.39 12.10
CA LEU A 27 -1.02 -8.08 12.71
C LEU A 27 -2.19 -7.13 13.02
N LEU A 28 -1.90 -5.94 13.57
CA LEU A 28 -2.90 -4.90 13.83
C LEU A 28 -3.57 -4.42 12.55
N VAL A 29 -2.80 -4.19 11.49
CA VAL A 29 -3.30 -3.84 10.15
C VAL A 29 -4.24 -4.92 9.62
N ARG A 30 -3.85 -6.20 9.71
CA ARG A 30 -4.70 -7.32 9.31
C ARG A 30 -6.01 -7.36 10.11
N ALA A 31 -5.94 -7.20 11.43
CA ALA A 31 -7.12 -7.15 12.29
C ALA A 31 -8.05 -5.99 11.91
N HIS A 32 -7.51 -4.81 11.63
CA HIS A 32 -8.28 -3.65 11.19
C HIS A 32 -8.97 -3.92 9.84
N LEU A 33 -8.27 -4.49 8.86
CA LEU A 33 -8.85 -4.81 7.54
C LEU A 33 -9.93 -5.91 7.63
N LEU A 34 -9.84 -6.80 8.62
CA LEU A 34 -10.89 -7.78 8.91
C LEU A 34 -12.16 -7.11 9.43
N MET A 35 -12.04 -6.09 10.29
CA MET A 35 -13.18 -5.39 10.90
C MET A 35 -13.71 -4.21 10.07
N CYS A 36 -12.87 -3.57 9.23
CA CYS A 36 -13.23 -2.37 8.49
C CYS A 36 -13.27 -2.62 6.98
N ARG A 37 -14.49 -2.65 6.43
CA ARG A 37 -14.72 -2.82 4.98
C ARG A 37 -14.20 -1.64 4.15
N HIS A 38 -14.25 -0.42 4.68
CA HIS A 38 -13.77 0.78 3.99
C HIS A 38 -12.27 0.72 3.73
N CYS A 39 -11.48 0.41 4.76
CA CYS A 39 -10.04 0.29 4.62
C CYS A 39 -9.63 -0.89 3.73
N ARG A 40 -10.41 -1.97 3.71
CA ARG A 40 -10.20 -3.07 2.75
C ARG A 40 -10.38 -2.61 1.30
N ARG A 41 -11.43 -1.85 1.01
CA ARG A 41 -11.67 -1.30 -0.33
C ARG A 41 -10.58 -0.30 -0.73
N PHE A 42 -10.19 0.57 0.21
CA PHE A 42 -9.11 1.53 0.01
C PHE A 42 -7.78 0.83 -0.33
N LYS A 43 -7.41 -0.22 0.41
CA LYS A 43 -6.20 -1.01 0.13
C LYS A 43 -6.23 -1.59 -1.30
N ALA A 44 -7.35 -2.19 -1.71
CA ALA A 44 -7.49 -2.73 -3.06
C ALA A 44 -7.34 -1.65 -4.14
N GLN A 45 -7.90 -0.46 -3.93
CA GLN A 45 -7.73 0.67 -4.84
C GLN A 45 -6.26 1.12 -4.93
N MET A 46 -5.57 1.22 -3.80
CA MET A 46 -4.16 1.58 -3.76
C MET A 46 -3.27 0.53 -4.41
N GLU A 47 -3.56 -0.77 -4.25
CA GLU A 47 -2.82 -1.85 -4.91
C GLU A 47 -2.96 -1.78 -6.44
N LEU A 48 -4.16 -1.45 -6.96
CA LEU A 48 -4.38 -1.23 -8.40
C LEU A 48 -3.59 -0.02 -8.92
N ILE A 49 -3.66 1.11 -8.22
CA ILE A 49 -2.92 2.33 -8.59
C ILE A 49 -1.41 2.06 -8.57
N SER A 50 -0.93 1.34 -7.55
CA SER A 50 0.49 1.00 -7.41
C SER A 50 0.96 0.01 -8.47
N ALA A 51 0.12 -0.95 -8.87
CA ALA A 51 0.42 -1.90 -9.93
C ALA A 51 0.52 -1.21 -11.30
N GLU A 52 -0.42 -0.33 -11.62
CA GLU A 52 -0.38 0.49 -12.85
C GLU A 52 0.82 1.43 -12.85
N ALA A 53 1.08 2.12 -11.73
CA ALA A 53 2.24 3.00 -11.59
C ALA A 53 3.56 2.25 -11.78
N ARG A 54 3.67 1.00 -11.28
CA ARG A 54 4.85 0.15 -11.50
C ARG A 54 5.00 -0.27 -12.95
N GLN A 55 3.92 -0.68 -13.62
CA GLN A 55 3.96 -1.04 -15.05
C GLN A 55 4.43 0.14 -15.89
N ARG A 56 3.84 1.33 -15.68
CA ARG A 56 4.27 2.54 -16.40
C ARG A 56 5.69 3.00 -16.04
N ALA A 57 6.09 2.85 -14.78
CA ALA A 57 7.44 3.15 -14.37
C ALA A 57 8.46 2.21 -15.05
N ASP A 58 8.12 0.93 -15.21
CA ASP A 58 8.93 -0.05 -15.94
C ASP A 58 9.02 0.31 -17.43
N ASP A 59 7.88 0.66 -18.06
CA ASP A 59 7.81 1.15 -19.44
C ASP A 59 8.63 2.45 -19.66
N LEU A 60 8.68 3.33 -18.65
CA LEU A 60 9.49 4.55 -18.66
C LEU A 60 10.98 4.30 -18.37
N LEU A 61 11.31 3.23 -17.62
CA LEU A 61 12.69 2.83 -17.37
C LEU A 61 13.30 2.05 -18.55
N GLU A 62 12.49 1.35 -19.34
CA GLU A 62 12.92 0.59 -20.53
C GLU A 62 13.64 1.45 -21.61
N PRO A 63 13.20 2.68 -21.99
CA PRO A 63 13.95 3.51 -22.94
C PRO A 63 15.30 4.00 -22.39
N ALA A 64 15.51 3.98 -21.06
CA ALA A 64 16.80 4.33 -20.47
C ALA A 64 17.80 3.16 -20.46
N ARG A 65 17.34 1.90 -20.60
CA ARG A 65 18.20 0.70 -20.67
C ARG A 65 18.69 0.36 -22.08
N LEU A 66 18.08 0.93 -23.12
CA LEU A 66 18.48 0.73 -24.54
C LEU A 66 19.41 1.84 -25.07
N ALA A 67 19.83 2.76 -24.21
CA ALA A 67 20.72 3.88 -24.54
C ALA A 67 22.16 3.70 -24.02
N ASP A 68 22.50 2.52 -23.50
CA ASP A 68 23.85 2.05 -23.15
C ASP A 68 24.21 0.83 -24.02
#